data_AF-A0A434TS51-F1
#
_entry.id   AF-A0A434TS51-F1
#
_cell.length_a   1.000
_cell.length_b   1.000
_cell.length_c   1.000
_cell.angle_alpha   90.00
_cell.angle_beta   90.00
_cell.angle_gamma   90.00
#
_symmetry.space_group_name_H-M   'P 1'
#
loop_
_entity.id
_entity.type
_entity.pdbx_description
1 polymer ?
#
loop_
_entity_poly.entity_id
_entity_poly.type
_entity_poly.pdbx_seq_one_letter_code
_entity_poly.pdbx_strand_id
1 'polypeptide(L)'
;MSRSQNIRAAFVFVSPAAAVALAISGLPLIYIFYTSLDGPNFSLTFFGEVLSSRLFSKTLSTTLEISFYSSTLSLFIGYIVALHLARQSPSRRTLLLTLVLLPFWTSVLVKCFAFTVILGRTGIINSLLSYATGTQVAIPLVLNRVGVM
;
A
#
# COMPACT_ATOMS: atom_id res chain seq x y z
N MET A 1 20.94 -23.30 -34.32
CA MET A 1 20.07 -22.09 -34.28
C MET A 1 20.41 -21.32 -33.02
N SER A 2 21.01 -20.15 -33.14
CA SER A 2 21.70 -19.47 -32.03
C SER A 2 20.75 -18.63 -31.17
N ARG A 3 20.94 -18.69 -29.85
CA ARG A 3 20.19 -17.99 -28.80
C ARG A 3 20.00 -16.48 -29.03
N SER A 4 20.86 -15.85 -29.85
CA SER A 4 20.78 -14.41 -30.17
C SER A 4 19.69 -14.04 -31.18
N GLN A 5 19.26 -14.97 -32.06
CA GLN A 5 18.15 -14.73 -33.00
C GLN A 5 16.79 -14.71 -32.29
N ASN A 6 16.61 -15.56 -31.27
CA ASN A 6 15.37 -15.60 -30.47
C ASN A 6 15.16 -14.33 -29.63
N ILE A 7 16.25 -13.74 -29.09
CA ILE A 7 16.17 -12.48 -28.33
C ILE A 7 15.74 -11.33 -29.24
N ARG A 8 16.35 -11.20 -30.43
CA ARG A 8 15.98 -10.14 -31.38
C ARG A 8 14.55 -10.27 -31.89
N ALA A 9 14.09 -11.50 -32.19
CA ALA A 9 12.71 -11.75 -32.59
C ALA A 9 11.71 -11.44 -31.45
N ALA A 10 12.04 -11.79 -30.20
CA ALA A 10 11.24 -11.44 -29.03
C ALA A 10 11.16 -9.92 -28.81
N PHE A 11 12.27 -9.19 -28.99
CA PHE A 11 12.28 -7.72 -28.94
C PHE A 11 11.38 -7.10 -30.00
N VAL A 12 11.44 -7.59 -31.24
CA VAL A 12 10.58 -7.09 -32.33
C VAL A 12 9.09 -7.33 -32.03
N PHE A 13 8.74 -8.47 -31.44
CA PHE A 13 7.35 -8.79 -31.09
C PHE A 13 6.82 -8.02 -29.87
N VAL A 14 7.67 -7.76 -28.87
CA VAL A 14 7.29 -6.99 -27.67
C VAL A 14 7.33 -5.48 -27.91
N SER A 15 8.09 -5.01 -28.90
CA SER A 15 8.28 -3.58 -29.20
C SER A 15 7.00 -2.77 -29.43
N PRO A 16 5.95 -3.24 -30.14
CA PRO A 16 4.76 -2.44 -30.38
C PRO A 16 3.93 -2.30 -29.11
N ALA A 17 3.78 -3.39 -28.34
CA ALA A 17 3.07 -3.37 -27.06
C ALA A 17 3.79 -2.49 -26.03
N ALA A 18 5.12 -2.56 -25.97
CA ALA A 18 5.93 -1.70 -25.11
C ALA A 18 5.84 -0.23 -25.54
N ALA A 19 5.87 0.08 -26.84
CA ALA A 19 5.74 1.44 -27.34
C ALA A 19 4.37 2.04 -27.01
N VAL A 20 3.28 1.26 -27.16
CA VAL A 20 1.94 1.70 -26.78
C VAL A 20 1.83 1.91 -25.27
N ALA A 21 2.35 0.99 -24.45
CA ALA A 21 2.34 1.13 -22.99
C ALA A 21 3.13 2.37 -22.53
N LEU A 22 4.29 2.63 -23.15
CA LEU A 22 5.11 3.81 -22.90
C LEU A 22 4.45 5.09 -23.39
N ALA A 23 3.73 5.08 -24.50
CA ALA A 23 3.00 6.25 -24.97
C ALA A 23 1.85 6.59 -24.00
N ILE A 24 1.04 5.59 -23.62
CA ILE A 24 -0.10 5.75 -22.71
C ILE A 24 0.34 6.24 -21.33
N SER A 25 1.43 5.69 -20.79
CA SER A 25 1.94 6.08 -19.46
C SER A 25 2.86 7.30 -19.51
N GLY A 26 3.64 7.47 -20.57
CA GLY A 26 4.64 8.53 -20.71
C GLY A 26 4.01 9.88 -21.00
N LEU A 27 2.98 9.96 -21.84
CA LEU A 27 2.30 11.23 -22.16
C LEU A 27 1.77 11.96 -20.92
N PRO A 28 1.00 11.33 -20.00
CA PRO A 28 0.54 12.02 -18.80
C PRO A 28 1.70 12.37 -17.85
N LEU A 29 2.76 11.56 -17.78
CA LEU A 29 3.92 11.87 -16.95
C LEU A 29 4.68 13.10 -17.46
N ILE A 30 4.88 13.20 -18.78
CA ILE A 30 5.50 14.37 -19.41
C ILE A 30 4.62 15.60 -19.19
N TYR A 31 3.30 15.46 -19.34
CA TYR A 31 2.36 16.55 -19.10
C TYR A 31 2.41 17.04 -17.65
N ILE A 32 2.35 16.13 -16.67
CA ILE A 32 2.45 16.46 -15.25
C ILE A 32 3.79 17.14 -14.95
N PHE A 33 4.88 16.62 -15.50
CA PHE A 33 6.21 17.20 -15.33
C PHE A 33 6.28 18.63 -15.90
N TYR A 34 5.76 18.84 -17.10
CA TYR A 34 5.70 20.15 -17.74
C TYR A 34 4.84 21.14 -16.93
N THR A 35 3.66 20.72 -16.47
CA THR A 35 2.78 21.57 -15.65
C THR A 35 3.38 21.86 -14.27
N SER A 36 4.19 20.96 -13.71
CA SER A 36 4.85 21.17 -12.42
C SER A 36 5.90 22.28 -12.46
N LEU A 37 6.43 22.61 -13.65
CA LEU A 37 7.45 23.66 -13.86
C LEU A 37 6.84 25.02 -14.25
N ASP A 38 5.56 25.26 -13.98
CA ASP A 38 4.84 26.46 -14.43
C ASP A 38 4.83 26.61 -15.97
N GLY A 39 4.79 25.48 -16.67
CA GLY A 39 4.72 25.42 -18.14
C GLY A 39 5.79 26.27 -18.84
N PRO A 40 5.43 27.38 -19.51
CA PRO A 40 6.37 28.20 -20.27
C PRO A 40 7.35 29.02 -19.42
N ASN A 41 7.05 29.28 -18.15
CA ASN A 41 7.87 30.15 -17.30
C ASN A 41 9.04 29.43 -16.62
N PHE A 42 9.08 28.09 -16.66
CA PHE A 42 10.09 27.25 -16.01
C PHE A 42 10.42 27.69 -14.57
N SER A 43 9.37 27.85 -13.75
CA SER A 43 9.50 28.30 -12.37
C SER A 43 9.40 27.15 -11.36
N LEU A 44 10.22 27.21 -10.32
CA LEU A 44 10.21 26.28 -9.19
C LEU A 44 9.46 26.83 -7.96
N THR A 45 8.79 27.96 -8.10
CA THR A 45 8.07 28.64 -7.01
C THR A 45 6.99 27.75 -6.39
N PHE A 46 6.25 26.99 -7.19
CA PHE A 46 5.22 26.05 -6.70
C PHE A 46 5.80 24.98 -5.78
N PHE A 47 7.01 24.48 -6.06
CA PHE A 47 7.66 23.52 -5.16
C PHE A 47 7.96 24.16 -3.81
N GLY A 48 8.48 25.39 -3.79
CA GLY A 48 8.75 26.13 -2.55
C GLY A 48 7.49 26.36 -1.70
N GLU A 49 6.38 26.73 -2.34
CA GLU A 49 5.08 26.93 -1.67
C GLU A 49 4.49 25.62 -1.11
N VAL A 50 4.59 24.53 -1.87
CA VAL A 50 4.11 23.22 -1.41
C VAL A 50 4.97 22.70 -0.26
N LEU A 51 6.29 22.80 -0.35
CA LEU A 51 7.21 22.33 0.69
C LEU A 51 7.11 23.15 1.99
N SER A 52 6.82 24.46 1.89
CA SER A 52 6.61 25.32 3.06
C SER A 52 5.20 25.20 3.67
N SER A 53 4.27 24.53 2.97
CA SER A 53 2.92 24.29 3.49
C SER A 53 2.95 23.34 4.69
N ARG A 54 2.36 23.81 5.80
CA ARG A 54 2.20 23.02 7.03
C ARG A 54 1.41 21.73 6.80
N LEU A 55 0.44 21.74 5.89
CA LEU A 55 -0.37 20.56 5.57
C LEU A 55 0.46 19.49 4.83
N PHE A 56 1.30 19.91 3.88
CA PHE A 56 2.16 19.00 3.14
C PHE A 56 3.21 18.36 4.05
N SER A 57 3.94 19.18 4.82
CA SER A 57 4.94 18.69 5.77
C SER A 57 4.34 17.73 6.80
N LYS A 58 3.16 18.05 7.35
CA LYS A 58 2.46 17.16 8.28
C LYS A 58 2.08 15.83 7.64
N THR A 59 1.44 15.88 6.46
CA THR A 59 0.99 14.66 5.76
C THR A 59 2.17 13.78 5.37
N LEU A 60 3.29 14.38 4.95
CA LEU A 60 4.51 13.69 4.60
C LEU A 60 5.11 12.99 5.83
N SER A 61 5.30 13.69 6.94
CA SER A 61 5.84 13.11 8.18
C SER A 61 4.97 11.96 8.69
N THR A 62 3.65 12.15 8.73
CA THR A 62 2.70 11.09 9.10
C THR A 62 2.81 9.87 8.17
N THR A 63 2.91 10.08 6.86
CA THR A 63 3.03 8.98 5.89
C THR A 63 4.33 8.20 6.07
N LEU A 64 5.44 8.91 6.28
CA LEU A 64 6.74 8.31 6.53
C LEU A 64 6.74 7.51 7.83
N GLU A 65 6.18 8.06 8.90
CA GLU A 65 6.07 7.38 10.19
C GLU A 65 5.24 6.11 10.10
N ILE A 66 4.03 6.19 9.53
CA ILE A 66 3.16 5.02 9.35
C ILE A 66 3.83 3.96 8.48
N SER A 67 4.47 4.36 7.37
CA SER A 67 5.14 3.44 6.47
C SER A 67 6.36 2.77 7.13
N PHE A 68 7.11 3.52 7.94
CA PHE A 68 8.26 3.00 8.68
C PHE A 68 7.83 1.93 9.69
N TYR A 69 6.83 2.21 10.53
CA TYR A 69 6.31 1.25 11.49
C TYR A 69 5.65 0.06 10.80
N SER A 70 4.86 0.28 9.76
CA SER A 70 4.20 -0.78 8.99
C SER A 70 5.20 -1.71 8.32
N SER A 71 6.24 -1.16 7.66
CA SER A 71 7.30 -1.95 7.03
C SER A 71 8.11 -2.72 8.05
N THR A 72 8.48 -2.10 9.17
CA THR A 72 9.25 -2.76 10.23
C THR A 72 8.45 -3.90 10.85
N LEU A 73 7.20 -3.64 11.25
CA LEU A 73 6.35 -4.65 11.89
C LEU A 73 6.02 -5.80 10.92
N SER A 74 5.74 -5.50 9.66
CA SER A 74 5.50 -6.54 8.64
C SER A 74 6.73 -7.39 8.37
N LEU A 75 7.93 -6.80 8.37
CA LEU A 75 9.19 -7.55 8.25
C LEU A 75 9.38 -8.49 9.44
N PHE A 76 9.19 -8.01 10.67
CA PHE A 76 9.33 -8.84 11.86
C PHE A 76 8.33 -10.00 11.89
N ILE A 77 7.03 -9.71 11.73
CA ILE A 77 5.98 -10.73 11.74
C ILE A 77 6.16 -11.69 10.56
N GLY A 78 6.41 -11.16 9.36
CA GLY A 78 6.61 -11.94 8.15
C GLY A 78 7.80 -12.88 8.26
N TYR A 79 8.91 -12.42 8.85
CA TYR A 79 10.09 -13.25 9.09
C TYR A 79 9.82 -14.39 10.08
N ILE A 80 9.14 -14.11 11.20
CA ILE A 80 8.74 -15.13 12.18
C ILE A 80 7.87 -16.20 11.52
N VAL A 81 6.86 -15.78 10.75
CA VAL A 81 5.97 -16.69 10.03
C VAL A 81 6.75 -17.50 9.00
N ALA A 82 7.63 -16.88 8.22
CA ALA A 82 8.45 -17.56 7.21
C ALA A 82 9.38 -18.61 7.84
N LEU A 83 10.02 -18.29 8.97
CA LEU A 83 10.85 -19.24 9.73
C LEU A 83 10.04 -20.43 10.25
N HIS A 84 8.85 -20.16 10.78
CA HIS A 84 7.95 -21.24 11.22
C HIS A 84 7.58 -22.14 10.05
N LEU A 85 7.27 -21.54 8.90
CA LEU A 85 6.81 -22.24 7.70
C LEU A 85 7.90 -23.07 7.03
N ALA A 86 9.14 -22.61 7.07
CA ALA A 86 10.29 -23.35 6.56
C ALA A 86 10.53 -24.68 7.29
N ARG A 87 10.03 -24.82 8.53
CA ARG A 87 10.18 -26.02 9.37
C ARG A 87 8.98 -26.98 9.29
N GLN A 88 7.94 -26.67 8.52
CA GLN A 88 6.73 -27.49 8.41
C GLN A 88 6.83 -28.55 7.30
N SER A 89 6.03 -29.62 7.42
CA SER A 89 5.92 -30.64 6.38
C SER A 89 5.34 -30.07 5.07
N PRO A 90 5.65 -30.65 3.88
CA PRO A 90 5.23 -30.11 2.59
C PRO A 90 3.73 -29.83 2.45
N SER A 91 2.88 -30.75 2.94
CA SER A 91 1.42 -30.59 2.88
C SER A 91 0.92 -29.45 3.78
N ARG A 92 1.45 -29.34 5.01
CA ARG A 92 1.09 -28.26 5.94
C ARG A 92 1.59 -26.91 5.46
N ARG A 93 2.80 -26.85 4.91
CA ARG A 93 3.37 -25.65 4.31
C ARG A 93 2.49 -25.10 3.19
N THR A 94 2.00 -25.97 2.30
CA THR A 94 1.14 -25.56 1.18
C THR A 94 -0.18 -24.94 1.67
N LEU A 95 -0.83 -25.58 2.65
CA LEU A 95 -2.07 -25.07 3.24
C LEU A 95 -1.87 -23.71 3.93
N LEU A 96 -0.82 -23.60 4.74
CA LEU A 96 -0.50 -22.36 5.46
C LEU A 96 -0.10 -21.22 4.50
N LEU A 97 0.69 -21.51 3.45
CA LEU A 97 0.97 -20.53 2.39
C LEU A 97 -0.31 -20.04 1.73
N THR A 98 -1.25 -20.95 1.44
CA THR A 98 -2.53 -20.59 0.84
C THR A 98 -3.33 -19.65 1.76
N LEU A 99 -3.34 -19.92 3.07
CA LEU A 99 -4.03 -19.08 4.05
C LEU A 99 -3.41 -17.68 4.17
N VAL A 100 -2.07 -17.58 4.08
CA VAL A 100 -1.35 -16.30 4.07
C VAL A 100 -1.60 -15.52 2.79
N LEU A 101 -1.72 -16.20 1.65
CA LEU A 101 -2.02 -15.56 0.37
C LEU A 101 -3.50 -15.17 0.27
N LEU A 102 -4.43 -15.82 0.95
CA LEU A 102 -5.86 -15.50 0.89
C LEU A 102 -6.17 -13.99 1.04
N PRO A 103 -5.67 -13.25 2.05
CA PRO A 103 -5.92 -11.81 2.19
C PRO A 103 -5.27 -10.94 1.10
N PHE A 104 -4.36 -11.48 0.29
CA PHE A 104 -3.84 -10.79 -0.89
C PHE A 104 -4.86 -10.75 -2.02
N TRP A 105 -5.67 -11.80 -2.17
CA TRP A 105 -6.70 -11.90 -3.21
C TRP A 105 -7.98 -11.14 -2.85
N THR A 106 -8.13 -10.71 -1.58
CA THR A 106 -9.26 -9.88 -1.16
C THR A 106 -9.02 -8.41 -1.48
N SER A 107 -10.06 -7.76 -2.03
CA SER A 107 -10.03 -6.33 -2.34
C SER A 107 -9.70 -5.49 -1.10
N VAL A 108 -8.85 -4.48 -1.29
CA VAL A 108 -8.51 -3.51 -0.23
C VAL A 108 -9.76 -2.89 0.39
N LEU A 109 -10.78 -2.61 -0.42
CA LEU A 109 -12.05 -2.04 0.06
C LEU A 109 -12.76 -2.97 1.04
N VAL A 110 -12.82 -4.27 0.75
CA VAL A 110 -13.44 -5.26 1.65
C VAL A 110 -12.70 -5.30 2.98
N LYS A 111 -11.36 -5.29 2.95
CA LYS A 111 -10.54 -5.23 4.16
C LYS A 111 -10.79 -3.95 4.96
N CYS A 112 -10.88 -2.80 4.30
CA CYS A 112 -11.21 -1.52 4.95
C CYS A 112 -12.59 -1.57 5.64
N PHE A 113 -13.64 -2.04 4.95
CA PHE A 113 -14.97 -2.15 5.55
C PHE A 113 -15.04 -3.17 6.68
N ALA A 114 -14.35 -4.31 6.54
CA ALA A 114 -14.25 -5.31 7.61
C ALA A 114 -13.65 -4.69 8.88
N PHE A 115 -12.55 -3.92 8.75
CA PHE A 115 -11.99 -3.19 9.88
C PHE A 115 -12.94 -2.13 10.43
N THR A 116 -13.68 -1.40 9.59
CA THR A 116 -14.70 -0.45 10.07
C THR A 116 -15.82 -1.15 10.85
N VAL A 117 -16.25 -2.33 10.45
CA VAL A 117 -17.26 -3.13 11.19
C VAL A 117 -16.70 -3.62 12.53
N ILE A 118 -15.42 -4.01 12.57
CA ILE A 118 -14.78 -4.51 13.79
C ILE A 118 -14.48 -3.39 14.79
N LEU A 119 -13.89 -2.29 14.31
CA LEU A 119 -13.38 -1.16 15.12
C LEU A 119 -14.38 0.00 15.23
N GLY A 120 -15.52 -0.07 14.54
CA GLY A 120 -16.53 0.98 14.55
C GLY A 120 -17.04 1.29 15.96
N ARG A 121 -17.69 2.45 16.14
CA ARG A 121 -18.22 2.87 17.45
C ARG A 121 -19.19 1.84 18.06
N THR A 122 -19.98 1.17 17.21
CA THR A 122 -20.85 0.03 17.57
C THR A 122 -20.32 -1.29 17.00
N GLY A 123 -19.01 -1.33 16.73
CA GLY A 123 -18.34 -2.49 16.15
C GLY A 123 -18.11 -3.60 17.17
N ILE A 124 -17.69 -4.76 16.66
CA ILE A 124 -17.51 -5.99 17.44
C ILE A 124 -16.67 -5.74 18.70
N ILE A 125 -15.59 -4.97 18.61
CA ILE A 125 -14.70 -4.70 19.75
C ILE A 125 -15.42 -3.88 20.83
N ASN A 126 -16.08 -2.78 20.47
CA ASN A 126 -16.80 -1.94 21.43
C ASN A 126 -17.98 -2.70 22.07
N SER A 127 -18.69 -3.53 21.30
CA SER A 127 -19.76 -4.39 21.82
C SER A 127 -19.24 -5.43 22.81
N LEU A 128 -18.11 -6.09 22.51
CA LEU A 128 -17.48 -7.04 23.43
C LEU A 128 -16.97 -6.37 24.71
N LEU A 129 -16.35 -5.18 24.60
CA LEU A 129 -15.94 -4.40 25.77
C LEU A 129 -17.13 -3.97 26.63
N SER A 130 -18.22 -3.55 25.99
CA SER A 130 -19.44 -3.14 26.69
C SER A 130 -20.07 -4.31 27.44
N TYR A 131 -20.08 -5.48 26.82
CA TYR A 131 -20.52 -6.72 27.45
C TYR A 131 -19.63 -7.11 28.64
N ALA A 132 -18.31 -7.07 28.48
CA ALA A 132 -17.37 -7.44 29.53
C ALA A 132 -17.36 -6.47 30.71
N THR A 133 -17.64 -5.18 30.47
CA THR A 133 -17.57 -4.12 31.49
C THR A 133 -18.95 -3.82 32.10
N GLY A 134 -20.03 -4.34 31.52
CA GLY A 134 -21.41 -4.03 31.93
C GLY A 134 -21.83 -2.57 31.70
N THR A 135 -21.01 -1.79 31.00
CA THR A 135 -21.25 -0.36 30.70
C THR A 135 -21.20 -0.13 29.21
N GLN A 136 -21.91 0.89 28.70
CA GLN A 136 -21.89 1.23 27.28
C GLN A 136 -20.55 1.92 26.94
N VAL A 137 -19.62 1.18 26.36
CA VAL A 137 -18.29 1.64 25.94
C VAL A 137 -18.29 1.88 24.44
N ALA A 138 -18.18 3.14 24.03
CA ALA A 138 -18.16 3.55 22.62
C ALA A 138 -16.89 4.34 22.29
N ILE A 139 -15.74 3.66 22.28
CA ILE A 139 -14.45 4.29 21.99
C ILE A 139 -14.33 4.50 20.47
N PRO A 140 -13.99 5.72 20.00
CA PRO A 140 -13.73 5.98 18.58
C PRO A 140 -12.40 5.36 18.16
N LEU A 141 -12.41 4.06 17.81
CA LEU A 141 -11.22 3.32 17.39
C LEU A 141 -10.95 3.46 15.88
N VAL A 142 -11.99 3.67 15.06
CA VAL A 142 -11.84 3.99 13.63
C VAL A 142 -11.33 5.43 13.49
N LEU A 143 -10.25 5.59 12.69
CA LEU A 143 -9.60 6.89 12.40
C LEU A 143 -9.03 7.61 13.64
N ASN A 144 -8.51 6.83 14.60
CA ASN A 144 -7.83 7.32 15.81
C ASN A 144 -6.53 8.11 15.49
N ARG A 145 -6.31 9.19 16.24
CA ARG A 145 -5.15 10.10 16.26
C ARG A 145 -3.77 9.47 16.50
N VAL A 146 -3.63 8.18 16.87
CA VAL A 146 -2.31 7.50 16.88
C VAL A 146 -1.64 7.53 15.50
N GLY A 147 -2.39 7.75 14.42
CA GLY A 147 -1.85 7.98 13.09
C GLY A 147 -1.73 9.45 12.65
N VAL A 148 -1.94 10.46 13.50
CA VAL A 148 -1.95 11.90 13.08
C VAL A 148 -1.32 12.84 14.13
N MET A 149 -0.56 12.31 15.10
CA MET A 149 0.27 13.15 15.96
C MET A 149 1.47 13.68 15.20
#